data_AF-A0A960PN99-F1
#
_entry.id   AF-A0A960PN99-F1
#
_cell.length_a   1.000
_cell.length_b   1.000
_cell.length_c   1.000
_cell.angle_alpha   90.00
_cell.angle_beta   90.00
_cell.angle_gamma   90.00
#
_symmetry.space_group_name_H-M   'P 1'
#
loop_
_entity.id
_entity.type
_entity.pdbx_description
1 polymer ?
#
loop_
_entity_poly.entity_id
_entity_poly.type
_entity_poly.pdbx_seq_one_letter_code
_entity_poly.pdbx_strand_id
1 'polypeptide(L)'
;MRWALLWFLSTTGVVIVALCLMILFLRSRIRRMHRVDPSVATTAPFTWLVDPRSPARLHRRLAAIGRLAAQVARDHGQTKRFARRNPEPTPLQAGAITLLATAVNLDHQLSRIAMLAPQARKAPLAQMAQAVSDLEKAAVQLEKVSAEVLAPPVLNTENDDITNIRAQLDRLAAAHKALNEIDQSNGLSEGQTRPAMGSS
;
A
#
# COMPACT_ATOMS: atom_id res chain seq x y z
N MET A 1 -5.10 -62.42 -6.64
CA MET A 1 -5.60 -61.36 -7.56
C MET A 1 -6.56 -60.37 -6.89
N ARG A 2 -7.58 -60.79 -6.13
CA ARG A 2 -8.53 -59.90 -5.43
C ARG A 2 -7.89 -58.86 -4.48
N TRP A 3 -6.83 -59.25 -3.77
CA TRP A 3 -6.11 -58.34 -2.87
C TRP A 3 -5.36 -57.22 -3.61
N ALA A 4 -4.82 -57.49 -4.80
CA ALA A 4 -4.14 -56.47 -5.59
C ALA A 4 -5.13 -55.36 -6.04
N LEU A 5 -6.35 -55.73 -6.42
CA LEU A 5 -7.39 -54.77 -6.80
C LEU A 5 -7.78 -53.81 -5.67
N LEU A 6 -7.84 -54.29 -4.42
CA LEU A 6 -8.13 -53.44 -3.26
C LEU A 6 -7.02 -52.42 -2.99
N TRP A 7 -5.75 -52.82 -3.14
CA TRP A 7 -4.60 -51.93 -3.01
C TRP A 7 -4.52 -50.88 -4.13
N PHE A 8 -4.87 -51.25 -5.37
CA PHE A 8 -4.96 -50.28 -6.47
C PHE A 8 -6.09 -49.27 -6.26
N LEU A 9 -7.24 -49.70 -5.72
CA LEU A 9 -8.37 -48.83 -5.45
C LEU A 9 -8.10 -47.86 -4.28
N SER A 10 -7.39 -48.31 -3.24
CA SER A 10 -7.01 -47.44 -2.12
C SER A 10 -5.96 -46.41 -2.52
N THR A 11 -4.96 -46.80 -3.31
CA THR A 11 -3.88 -45.90 -3.75
C THR A 11 -4.40 -44.83 -4.69
N THR A 12 -5.26 -45.18 -5.65
CA THR A 12 -5.92 -44.20 -6.54
C THR A 12 -6.76 -43.19 -5.75
N GLY A 13 -7.53 -43.64 -4.75
CA GLY A 13 -8.28 -42.75 -3.87
C GLY A 13 -7.39 -41.75 -3.10
N VAL A 14 -6.30 -42.24 -2.50
CA VAL A 14 -5.35 -41.38 -1.76
C VAL A 14 -4.68 -40.37 -2.68
N VAL A 15 -4.28 -40.79 -3.89
CA VAL A 15 -3.67 -39.90 -4.88
C VAL A 15 -4.63 -38.79 -5.28
N ILE A 16 -5.91 -39.11 -5.56
CA ILE A 16 -6.92 -38.10 -5.93
C ILE A 16 -7.13 -37.10 -4.78
N VAL A 17 -7.26 -37.57 -3.54
CA VAL A 17 -7.43 -36.69 -2.36
C VAL A 17 -6.21 -35.80 -2.16
N ALA A 18 -5.00 -36.35 -2.25
CA ALA A 18 -3.75 -35.58 -2.14
C ALA A 18 -3.66 -34.50 -3.23
N LEU A 19 -4.02 -34.84 -4.47
CA LEU A 19 -4.03 -33.91 -5.60
C LEU A 19 -5.08 -32.80 -5.40
N CYS A 20 -6.27 -33.14 -4.91
CA CYS A 20 -7.30 -32.16 -4.54
C CYS A 20 -6.83 -31.20 -3.44
N LEU A 21 -6.22 -31.72 -2.37
CA LEU A 21 -5.67 -30.90 -1.29
C LEU A 21 -4.54 -29.99 -1.79
N MET A 22 -3.66 -30.51 -2.65
CA MET A 22 -2.59 -29.73 -3.28
C MET A 22 -3.16 -28.58 -4.12
N ILE A 23 -4.19 -28.83 -4.94
CA ILE A 23 -4.86 -27.78 -5.73
C ILE A 23 -5.53 -26.74 -4.82
N LEU A 24 -6.24 -27.18 -3.77
CA LEU A 24 -6.87 -26.26 -2.82
C LEU A 24 -5.85 -25.42 -2.06
N PHE A 25 -4.72 -26.02 -1.69
CA PHE A 25 -3.61 -25.34 -1.02
C PHE A 25 -2.92 -24.34 -1.95
N LEU A 26 -2.68 -24.73 -3.21
CA LEU A 26 -2.12 -23.83 -4.21
C LEU A 26 -3.08 -22.66 -4.48
N ARG A 27 -4.37 -22.95 -4.60
CA ARG A 27 -5.42 -21.93 -4.77
C ARG A 27 -5.56 -21.03 -3.55
N SER A 28 -5.40 -21.55 -2.33
CA SER A 28 -5.44 -20.73 -1.11
C SER A 28 -4.20 -19.84 -0.99
N ARG A 29 -3.03 -20.36 -1.35
CA ARG A 29 -1.76 -19.61 -1.40
C ARG A 29 -1.81 -18.51 -2.45
N ILE A 30 -2.27 -18.80 -3.67
CA ILE A 30 -2.47 -17.81 -4.74
C ILE A 30 -3.49 -16.75 -4.30
N ARG A 31 -4.60 -17.16 -3.65
CA ARG A 31 -5.59 -16.23 -3.09
C ARG A 31 -5.03 -15.30 -2.01
N ARG A 32 -4.01 -15.73 -1.26
CA ARG A 32 -3.33 -14.88 -0.25
C ARG A 32 -2.29 -13.97 -0.89
N MET A 33 -1.60 -14.43 -1.93
CA MET A 33 -0.55 -13.66 -2.62
C MET A 33 -1.10 -12.60 -3.59
N HIS A 34 -2.33 -12.77 -4.08
CA HIS A 34 -2.95 -11.88 -5.06
C HIS A 34 -3.87 -10.81 -4.44
N ARG A 35 -3.83 -10.66 -3.11
CA ARG A 35 -4.59 -9.62 -2.41
C ARG A 35 -3.71 -8.39 -2.23
N VAL A 36 -4.26 -7.23 -2.60
CA VAL A 36 -3.67 -5.91 -2.32
C VAL A 36 -3.52 -5.70 -0.81
N ASP A 37 -4.47 -6.24 -0.03
CA ASP A 37 -4.38 -6.36 1.42
C ASP A 37 -4.87 -7.75 1.86
N PRO A 38 -4.09 -8.55 2.60
CA PRO A 38 -4.56 -9.83 3.13
C PRO A 38 -5.83 -9.71 3.99
N SER A 39 -6.12 -8.53 4.55
CA SER A 39 -7.26 -8.29 5.43
C SER A 39 -8.58 -7.99 4.70
N VAL A 40 -8.52 -7.43 3.47
CA VAL A 40 -9.72 -7.05 2.70
C VAL A 40 -9.96 -8.00 1.53
N ALA A 41 -11.22 -8.39 1.31
CA ALA A 41 -11.59 -9.19 0.15
C ALA A 41 -11.56 -8.33 -1.12
N THR A 42 -10.56 -8.52 -1.99
CA THR A 42 -10.57 -7.92 -3.33
C THR A 42 -11.65 -8.58 -4.20
N THR A 43 -12.34 -7.76 -5.00
CA THR A 43 -13.29 -8.18 -6.04
C THR A 43 -12.63 -8.49 -7.38
N ALA A 44 -11.28 -8.46 -7.46
CA ALA A 44 -10.58 -8.73 -8.71
C ALA A 44 -10.81 -10.18 -9.20
N PRO A 45 -11.25 -10.38 -10.46
CA PRO A 45 -11.48 -11.72 -10.99
C PRO A 45 -10.15 -12.46 -11.21
N PHE A 46 -10.15 -13.77 -10.93
CA PHE A 46 -8.97 -14.63 -11.09
C PHE A 46 -8.38 -14.65 -12.52
N THR A 47 -9.17 -14.25 -13.52
CA THR A 47 -8.71 -14.16 -14.91
C THR A 47 -7.62 -13.11 -15.11
N TRP A 48 -7.53 -12.08 -14.27
CA TRP A 48 -6.50 -11.03 -14.37
C TRP A 48 -5.09 -11.50 -14.02
N LEU A 49 -4.95 -12.71 -13.46
CA LEU A 49 -3.64 -13.30 -13.22
C LEU A 49 -2.91 -13.61 -14.54
N VAL A 50 -3.65 -13.96 -15.59
CA VAL A 50 -3.11 -14.43 -16.88
C VAL A 50 -3.43 -13.47 -18.03
N ASP A 51 -4.44 -12.60 -17.88
CA ASP A 51 -4.85 -11.67 -18.93
C ASP A 51 -3.80 -10.54 -19.14
N PRO A 52 -3.27 -10.30 -20.35
CA PRO A 52 -2.33 -9.22 -20.65
C PRO A 52 -2.98 -7.83 -20.77
N ARG A 53 -4.32 -7.72 -20.65
CA ARG A 53 -5.04 -6.46 -20.85
C ARG A 53 -4.69 -5.39 -19.80
N SER A 54 -4.88 -4.12 -20.18
CA SER A 54 -4.62 -2.95 -19.35
C SER A 54 -5.16 -2.98 -17.91
N PRO A 55 -6.40 -3.44 -17.60
CA PRO A 55 -6.87 -3.52 -16.23
C PRO A 55 -6.03 -4.47 -15.36
N ALA A 56 -5.59 -5.61 -15.92
CA ALA A 56 -4.77 -6.55 -15.19
C ALA A 56 -3.39 -5.96 -14.84
N ARG A 57 -2.80 -5.14 -15.73
CA ARG A 57 -1.54 -4.43 -15.44
C ARG A 57 -1.68 -3.43 -14.29
N LEU A 58 -2.78 -2.67 -14.26
CA LEU A 58 -3.05 -1.71 -13.18
C LEU A 58 -3.27 -2.43 -11.85
N HIS A 59 -3.99 -3.55 -11.85
CA HIS A 59 -4.16 -4.38 -10.65
C HIS A 59 -2.83 -4.90 -10.12
N ARG A 60 -1.94 -5.41 -10.99
CA ARG A 60 -0.60 -5.87 -10.59
C ARG A 60 0.24 -4.75 -9.95
N ARG A 61 0.14 -3.51 -10.45
CA ARG A 61 0.79 -2.33 -9.83
C ARG A 61 0.20 -2.02 -8.47
N LEU A 62 -1.12 -1.99 -8.34
CA LEU A 62 -1.81 -1.79 -7.06
C LEU A 62 -1.44 -2.87 -6.03
N ALA A 63 -1.34 -4.13 -6.45
CA ALA A 63 -0.89 -5.22 -5.58
C ALA A 63 0.57 -5.06 -5.14
N ALA A 64 1.45 -4.53 -5.99
CA ALA A 64 2.82 -4.20 -5.59
C ALA A 64 2.84 -3.08 -4.54
N ILE A 65 2.06 -2.01 -4.74
CA ILE A 65 1.91 -0.89 -3.81
C ILE A 65 1.37 -1.38 -2.46
N GLY A 66 0.31 -2.20 -2.47
CA GLY A 66 -0.27 -2.76 -1.24
C GLY A 66 0.73 -3.62 -0.46
N ARG A 67 1.58 -4.39 -1.14
CA ARG A 67 2.66 -5.16 -0.49
C ARG A 67 3.72 -4.27 0.15
N LEU A 68 4.14 -3.19 -0.53
CA LEU A 68 5.09 -2.22 0.02
C LEU A 68 4.50 -1.53 1.25
N ALA A 69 3.27 -1.03 1.15
CA ALA A 69 2.59 -0.39 2.28
C ALA A 69 2.42 -1.35 3.47
N ALA A 70 2.02 -2.61 3.21
CA ALA A 70 1.91 -3.62 4.24
C ALA A 70 3.27 -3.99 4.86
N GLN A 71 4.37 -3.91 4.09
CA GLN A 71 5.71 -4.09 4.62
C GLN A 71 6.10 -2.94 5.53
N VAL A 72 5.97 -1.69 5.09
CA VAL A 72 6.23 -0.50 5.92
C VAL A 72 5.38 -0.54 7.20
N ALA A 73 4.10 -0.89 7.11
CA ALA A 73 3.22 -1.01 8.27
C ALA A 73 3.64 -2.12 9.26
N ARG A 74 4.29 -3.19 8.77
CA ARG A 74 4.87 -4.25 9.61
C ARG A 74 6.18 -3.82 10.23
N ASP A 75 7.05 -3.17 9.47
CA ASP A 75 8.38 -2.75 9.90
C ASP A 75 8.29 -1.66 10.99
N HIS A 76 7.30 -0.75 10.85
CA HIS A 76 6.97 0.27 11.86
C HIS A 76 5.91 -0.18 12.88
N GLY A 77 5.38 -1.38 12.71
CA GLY A 77 4.46 -1.99 13.66
C GLY A 77 5.25 -2.53 14.84
N GLN A 78 5.11 -1.93 16.02
CA GLN A 78 5.81 -2.38 17.22
C GLN A 78 5.66 -3.90 17.39
N THR A 79 6.78 -4.61 17.36
CA THR A 79 6.88 -6.06 17.55
C THR A 79 6.07 -6.46 18.78
N LYS A 80 4.94 -7.14 18.55
CA LYS A 80 3.92 -7.52 19.53
C LYS A 80 4.42 -8.56 20.57
N ARG A 81 5.49 -8.26 21.30
CA ARG A 81 5.93 -9.12 22.42
C ARG A 81 5.62 -8.55 23.80
N PHE A 82 5.38 -7.23 23.97
CA PHE A 82 5.21 -6.68 25.34
C PHE A 82 4.15 -5.59 25.58
N ALA A 83 3.40 -5.09 24.59
CA ALA A 83 2.43 -4.00 24.84
C ALA A 83 0.97 -4.50 24.87
N ARG A 84 0.43 -4.69 26.08
CA ARG A 84 -0.98 -5.05 26.37
C ARG A 84 -1.95 -3.87 26.22
N ARG A 85 -1.50 -2.76 25.64
CA ARG A 85 -2.23 -1.49 25.49
C ARG A 85 -2.14 -1.14 24.01
N ASN A 86 -3.27 -0.96 23.32
CA ASN A 86 -3.32 -0.58 21.89
C ASN A 86 -2.29 0.53 21.64
N PRO A 87 -1.14 0.24 21.01
CA PRO A 87 -0.16 1.26 20.75
C PRO A 87 -0.76 2.18 19.69
N GLU A 88 -0.71 3.48 19.96
CA GLU A 88 -1.07 4.50 18.99
C GLU A 88 -0.22 4.29 17.73
N PRO A 89 -0.82 4.22 16.54
CA PRO A 89 -0.09 3.93 15.31
C PRO A 89 0.95 5.03 15.09
N THR A 90 2.19 4.64 14.79
CA THR A 90 3.22 5.60 14.40
C THR A 90 2.74 6.37 13.16
N PRO A 91 3.13 7.64 12.96
CA PRO A 91 2.66 8.43 11.81
C PRO A 91 2.98 7.75 10.47
N LEU A 92 4.11 7.04 10.39
CA LEU A 92 4.46 6.22 9.21
C LEU A 92 3.54 5.01 9.03
N GLN A 93 3.16 4.34 10.12
CA GLN A 93 2.19 3.25 10.09
C GLN A 93 0.80 3.76 9.68
N ALA A 94 0.35 4.90 10.20
CA ALA A 94 -0.92 5.52 9.83
C ALA A 94 -0.94 5.93 8.34
N GLY A 95 0.16 6.49 7.84
CA GLY A 95 0.35 6.78 6.42
C GLY A 95 0.28 5.52 5.55
N ALA A 96 0.97 4.44 5.95
CA ALA A 96 0.93 3.16 5.25
C ALA A 96 -0.48 2.55 5.22
N ILE A 97 -1.23 2.61 6.32
CA ILE A 97 -2.61 2.14 6.41
C ILE A 97 -3.51 2.94 5.47
N THR A 98 -3.37 4.27 5.45
CA THR A 98 -4.16 5.15 4.58
C THR A 98 -3.86 4.88 3.11
N LEU A 99 -2.59 4.67 2.77
CA LEU A 99 -2.15 4.35 1.41
C LEU A 99 -2.71 3.00 0.95
N LEU A 100 -2.72 2.01 1.84
CA LEU A 100 -3.33 0.70 1.59
C LEU A 100 -4.85 0.80 1.40
N ALA A 101 -5.55 1.56 2.25
CA ALA A 101 -6.99 1.78 2.11
C ALA A 101 -7.34 2.45 0.77
N THR A 102 -6.52 3.42 0.35
CA THR A 102 -6.64 4.09 -0.94
C THR A 102 -6.41 3.12 -2.11
N ALA A 103 -5.38 2.27 -2.02
CA ALA A 103 -5.10 1.23 -3.02
C ALA A 103 -6.28 0.26 -3.18
N VAL A 104 -6.89 -0.16 -2.08
CA VAL A 104 -8.07 -1.06 -2.07
C VAL A 104 -9.28 -0.38 -2.70
N ASN A 105 -9.52 0.90 -2.40
CA ASN A 105 -10.63 1.64 -3.01
C ASN A 105 -10.45 1.77 -4.54
N LEU A 106 -9.23 2.10 -5.01
CA LEU A 106 -8.92 2.16 -6.44
C LEU A 106 -9.08 0.79 -7.12
N ASP A 107 -8.71 -0.30 -6.44
CA ASP A 107 -8.91 -1.66 -6.95
C ASP A 107 -10.40 -2.01 -7.12
N HIS A 108 -11.24 -1.64 -6.15
CA HIS A 108 -12.69 -1.79 -6.28
C HIS A 108 -13.24 -0.98 -7.45
N GLN A 109 -12.81 0.27 -7.62
CA GLN A 109 -13.21 1.11 -8.76
C GLN A 109 -12.74 0.51 -10.09
N LEU A 110 -11.51 0.00 -10.16
CA LEU A 110 -10.96 -0.67 -11.34
C LEU A 110 -11.80 -1.90 -11.72
N SER A 111 -12.24 -2.68 -10.73
CA SER A 111 -13.12 -3.83 -10.96
C SER A 111 -14.46 -3.43 -11.57
N ARG A 112 -15.05 -2.30 -11.13
CA ARG A 112 -16.28 -1.75 -11.69
C ARG A 112 -16.06 -1.21 -13.12
N ILE A 113 -14.98 -0.49 -13.36
CA ILE A 113 -14.63 0.05 -14.70
C ILE A 113 -14.39 -1.09 -15.70
N ALA A 114 -13.79 -2.20 -15.26
CA ALA A 114 -13.54 -3.33 -16.13
C ALA A 114 -14.80 -4.06 -16.60
N MET A 115 -15.94 -3.90 -15.90
CA MET A 115 -17.24 -4.40 -16.33
C MET A 115 -17.89 -3.54 -17.44
N LEU A 116 -17.39 -2.32 -17.67
CA LEU A 116 -17.91 -1.44 -18.72
C LEU A 116 -17.53 -1.93 -20.12
N ALA A 117 -18.33 -1.53 -21.12
CA ALA A 117 -18.05 -1.79 -22.52
C ALA A 117 -16.67 -1.24 -22.95
N PRO A 118 -15.99 -1.89 -23.92
CA PRO A 118 -14.62 -1.52 -24.30
C PRO A 118 -14.40 -0.07 -24.73
N GLN A 119 -15.44 0.59 -25.26
CA GLN A 119 -15.36 2.00 -25.67
C GLN A 119 -15.53 2.95 -24.48
N ALA A 120 -16.48 2.67 -23.58
CA ALA A 120 -16.77 3.49 -22.41
C ALA A 120 -15.65 3.44 -21.34
N ARG A 121 -14.83 2.38 -21.32
CA ARG A 121 -13.76 2.23 -20.32
C ARG A 121 -12.46 3.00 -20.62
N LYS A 122 -12.25 3.51 -21.85
CA LYS A 122 -10.93 4.08 -22.24
C LYS A 122 -10.55 5.30 -21.38
N ALA A 123 -11.43 6.29 -21.28
CA ALA A 123 -11.16 7.51 -20.52
C ALA A 123 -11.07 7.25 -18.99
N PRO A 124 -12.01 6.49 -18.37
CA PRO A 124 -11.88 6.14 -16.95
C PRO A 124 -10.61 5.34 -16.62
N LEU A 125 -10.17 4.45 -17.51
CA LEU A 125 -8.91 3.72 -17.32
C LEU A 125 -7.68 4.63 -17.37
N ALA A 126 -7.68 5.66 -18.22
CA ALA A 126 -6.58 6.62 -18.28
C ALA A 126 -6.50 7.44 -16.98
N GLN A 127 -7.64 7.91 -16.47
CA GLN A 127 -7.71 8.61 -15.18
C GLN A 127 -7.26 7.71 -14.02
N MET A 128 -7.71 6.44 -14.02
CA MET A 128 -7.29 5.45 -13.03
C MET A 128 -5.78 5.18 -13.11
N ALA A 129 -5.20 5.11 -14.31
CA ALA A 129 -3.77 4.93 -14.48
C ALA A 129 -2.95 6.08 -13.89
N GLN A 130 -3.46 7.32 -14.01
CA GLN A 130 -2.84 8.48 -13.38
C GLN A 130 -2.91 8.39 -11.85
N ALA A 131 -4.09 8.11 -11.29
CA ALA A 131 -4.27 7.94 -9.84
C ALA A 131 -3.37 6.82 -9.26
N VAL A 132 -3.23 5.70 -9.97
CA VAL A 132 -2.30 4.62 -9.59
C VAL A 132 -0.84 5.09 -9.64
N SER A 133 -0.47 5.90 -10.63
CA SER A 133 0.90 6.44 -10.73
C SER A 133 1.22 7.41 -9.59
N ASP A 134 0.25 8.23 -9.17
CA ASP A 134 0.45 9.16 -8.06
C ASP A 134 0.51 8.41 -6.72
N LEU A 135 -0.30 7.36 -6.56
CA LEU A 135 -0.21 6.47 -5.40
C LEU A 135 1.12 5.72 -5.34
N GLU A 136 1.67 5.30 -6.49
CA GLU A 136 2.99 4.66 -6.58
C GLU A 136 4.11 5.60 -6.13
N LYS A 137 4.07 6.87 -6.56
CA LYS A 137 5.02 7.89 -6.10
C LYS A 137 4.94 8.08 -4.59
N ALA A 138 3.73 8.16 -4.03
CA ALA A 138 3.53 8.28 -2.59
C ALA A 138 4.07 7.05 -1.83
N ALA A 139 3.88 5.84 -2.39
CA ALA A 139 4.40 4.60 -1.80
C ALA A 139 5.93 4.58 -1.79
N VAL A 140 6.58 4.97 -2.90
CA VAL A 140 8.04 5.06 -2.99
C VAL A 140 8.58 6.11 -2.03
N GLN A 141 7.91 7.26 -1.89
CA GLN A 141 8.30 8.28 -0.92
C GLN A 141 8.19 7.77 0.52
N LEU A 142 7.10 7.07 0.84
CA LEU A 142 6.89 6.46 2.15
C LEU A 142 7.96 5.42 2.47
N GLU A 143 8.34 4.58 1.50
CA GLU A 143 9.41 3.60 1.64
C GLU A 143 10.77 4.26 1.93
N LYS A 144 11.09 5.35 1.22
CA LYS A 144 12.32 6.13 1.46
C LYS A 144 12.38 6.67 2.88
N VAL A 145 11.32 7.35 3.33
CA VAL A 145 11.23 7.89 4.70
C VAL A 145 11.29 6.75 5.73
N SER A 146 10.63 5.62 5.44
CA SER A 146 10.71 4.43 6.28
C SER A 146 12.13 3.88 6.40
N ALA A 147 12.86 3.80 5.28
CA ALA A 147 14.24 3.32 5.26
C ALA A 147 15.19 4.25 6.02
N GLU A 148 15.00 5.58 5.90
CA GLU A 148 15.76 6.57 6.66
C GLU A 148 15.54 6.44 8.17
N VAL A 149 14.30 6.14 8.60
CA VAL A 149 13.98 5.95 10.03
C VAL A 149 14.48 4.61 10.56
N LEU A 150 14.48 3.55 9.74
CA LEU A 150 14.91 2.20 10.15
C LEU A 150 16.42 1.98 10.06
N ALA A 151 17.14 2.74 9.22
CA ALA A 151 18.59 2.70 9.20
C ALA A 151 19.10 3.27 10.54
N PRO A 152 19.67 2.45 11.45
CA PRO A 152 20.27 3.00 12.64
C PRO A 152 21.39 3.94 12.17
N PRO A 153 21.47 5.18 12.69
CA PRO A 153 22.62 6.03 12.45
C PRO A 153 23.82 5.25 12.99
N VAL A 154 24.60 4.69 12.09
CA VAL A 154 25.88 4.07 12.44
C VAL A 154 26.67 5.20 13.07
N LEU A 155 27.03 5.02 14.34
CA LEU A 155 27.98 5.84 15.11
C LEU A 155 29.28 6.01 14.33
N ASN A 156 29.28 6.90 13.35
CA ASN A 156 30.42 7.30 12.56
C ASN A 156 30.32 8.81 12.39
N THR A 157 31.15 9.50 13.19
CA THR A 157 31.54 10.92 13.07
C THR A 157 30.66 11.93 13.84
N GLU A 158 30.85 11.93 15.16
CA GLU A 158 30.29 12.86 16.17
C GLU A 158 30.48 14.38 15.85
N ASN A 159 31.25 14.74 14.81
CA ASN A 159 31.42 16.12 14.33
C ASN A 159 30.69 16.43 12.99
N ASP A 160 30.38 15.43 12.16
CA ASP A 160 29.65 15.65 10.90
C ASP A 160 28.13 15.67 11.09
N ASP A 161 27.62 14.99 12.13
CA ASP A 161 26.18 14.92 12.40
C ASP A 161 25.60 16.25 12.87
N ILE A 162 26.29 17.01 13.74
CA ILE A 162 25.80 18.33 14.18
C ILE A 162 25.79 19.32 13.00
N THR A 163 26.78 19.22 12.11
CA THR A 163 26.89 20.06 10.92
C THR A 163 25.83 19.69 9.89
N ASN A 164 25.54 18.40 9.71
CA ASN A 164 24.46 17.92 8.84
C ASN A 164 23.07 18.24 9.40
N ILE A 165 22.85 18.12 10.71
CA ILE A 165 21.58 18.47 11.36
C ILE A 165 21.33 19.98 11.24
N ARG A 166 22.36 20.83 11.43
CA ARG A 166 22.23 22.27 11.18
C ARG A 166 21.93 22.57 9.71
N ALA A 167 22.63 21.93 8.78
CA ALA A 167 22.35 22.09 7.35
C ALA A 167 20.94 21.61 6.96
N GLN A 168 20.41 20.58 7.61
CA GLN A 168 19.04 20.11 7.42
C GLN A 168 18.01 21.07 8.02
N LEU A 169 18.26 21.60 9.22
CA LEU A 169 17.42 22.62 9.84
C LEU A 169 17.39 23.91 9.02
N ASP A 170 18.53 24.34 8.48
CA ASP A 170 18.62 25.52 7.60
C ASP A 170 17.86 25.31 6.29
N ARG A 171 17.95 24.11 5.69
CA ARG A 171 17.15 23.77 4.50
C ARG A 171 15.66 23.74 4.80
N LEU A 172 15.26 23.22 5.96
CA LEU A 172 13.86 23.15 6.36
C LEU A 172 13.30 24.53 6.69
N ALA A 173 14.07 25.39 7.36
CA ALA A 173 13.73 26.78 7.60
C ALA A 173 13.62 27.58 6.29
N ALA A 174 14.53 27.35 5.34
CA ALA A 174 14.47 27.96 4.02
C ALA A 174 13.25 27.50 3.21
N ALA A 175 12.90 26.22 3.27
CA ALA A 175 11.70 25.69 2.63
C ALA A 175 10.41 26.27 3.24
N HIS A 176 10.34 26.40 4.57
CA HIS A 176 9.22 27.05 5.26
C HIS A 176 9.10 28.53 4.89
N LYS A 177 10.23 29.24 4.79
CA LYS A 177 10.23 30.63 4.36
C LYS A 177 9.72 30.78 2.92
N ALA A 178 10.16 29.90 2.01
CA ALA A 178 9.69 29.91 0.62
C ALA A 178 8.19 29.61 0.52
N LEU A 179 7.66 28.67 1.33
CA LEU A 179 6.22 28.41 1.44
C LEU A 179 5.45 29.64 1.94
N ASN A 180 5.93 30.31 2.99
CA ASN A 180 5.32 31.53 3.50
C ASN A 180 5.34 32.68 2.47
N GLU A 181 6.41 32.80 1.68
CA GLU A 181 6.49 33.79 0.59
C GLU A 181 5.47 33.47 -0.53
N ILE A 182 5.29 32.19 -0.86
CA ILE A 182 4.26 31.74 -1.81
C ILE A 182 2.87 32.05 -1.27
N ASP A 183 2.58 31.73 0.00
CA ASP A 183 1.29 32.00 0.63
C ASP A 183 1.00 33.50 0.73
N GLN A 184 2.00 34.31 1.04
CA GLN A 184 1.90 35.77 1.06
C GLN A 184 1.65 36.34 -0.35
N SER A 185 2.34 35.83 -1.36
CA SER A 185 2.14 36.25 -2.76
C SER A 185 0.76 35.86 -3.32
N ASN A 186 0.15 34.80 -2.77
CA ASN A 186 -1.20 34.36 -3.08
C ASN A 186 -2.29 35.00 -2.19
N GLY A 187 -1.90 35.92 -1.29
CA GLY A 187 -2.83 36.64 -0.42
C GLY A 187 -3.42 35.80 0.73
N LEU A 188 -2.80 34.67 1.06
CA LEU A 188 -3.26 33.70 2.07
C LEU A 188 -2.61 33.90 3.45
N SER A 189 -2.25 35.13 3.82
CA SER A 189 -1.63 35.37 5.13
C SER A 189 -2.64 35.21 6.27
N GLU A 190 -2.26 34.42 7.29
CA GLU A 190 -2.95 34.26 8.59
C GLU A 190 -3.17 35.64 9.26
N GLY A 191 -4.26 36.28 8.86
CA GLY A 191 -4.73 37.56 9.37
C GLY A 191 -6.24 37.76 9.16
N GLN A 192 -6.95 36.73 8.67
CA GLN A 192 -8.40 36.69 8.78
C GLN A 192 -8.79 36.15 10.17
N THR A 193 -8.35 36.89 11.19
CA THR A 193 -9.03 36.96 12.47
C THR A 193 -10.46 37.38 12.16
N ARG A 194 -11.34 36.37 12.13
CA ARG A 194 -12.79 36.48 12.15
C ARG A 194 -13.17 37.76 12.91
N PRO A 195 -13.81 38.77 12.27
CA PRO A 195 -14.28 39.92 13.00
C PRO A 195 -15.25 39.41 14.07
N ALA A 196 -14.95 39.72 15.33
CA ALA A 196 -15.89 39.58 16.41
C ALA A 196 -17.16 40.35 15.99
N MET A 197 -18.22 39.61 15.67
CA MET A 197 -19.55 40.19 15.56
C MET A 197 -19.82 40.90 16.89
N GLY A 198 -20.09 42.20 16.77
CA GLY A 198 -20.34 43.09 17.88
C GLY A 198 -21.54 42.70 18.73
N SER A 199 -21.43 43.10 19.99
CA SER A 199 -22.46 43.70 20.83
C SER A 199 -23.87 43.83 20.24
N SER A 200 -24.86 43.27 20.94
CA SER A 200 -25.90 44.02 21.67
C SER A 200 -26.57 43.12 22.68
#